data_AF-A0A6P7IGY4-F1
#
_entry.id   AF-A0A6P7IGY4-F1
#
_cell.length_a   1.000
_cell.length_b   1.000
_cell.length_c   1.000
_cell.angle_alpha   90.00
_cell.angle_beta   90.00
_cell.angle_gamma   90.00
#
_symmetry.space_group_name_H-M   'P 1'
#
loop_
_entity.id
_entity.type
_entity.pdbx_description
1 polymer ?
#
loop_
_entity_poly.entity_id
_entity_poly.type
_entity_poly.pdbx_seq_one_letter_code
_entity_poly.pdbx_strand_id
1 'polypeptide(L)'
;METGRQQLNIQRKQQMKECVEARCRNASLLQNLQKIEDRLRGRQLQHPNLLILETSYWASVEESLPVWEHFLLGKGPHPTDGHGHPPWRGKRASTAKDHGLTPRPKPRSAR
;
A
#
# COMPACT_ATOMS: atom_id res chain seq x y z
N MET A 1 -40.05 44.34 -14.65
CA MET A 1 -40.09 42.93 -15.10
C MET A 1 -38.91 42.55 -16.01
N GLU A 2 -38.32 43.48 -16.77
CA GLU A 2 -37.28 43.16 -17.77
C GLU A 2 -35.87 42.98 -17.19
N THR A 3 -35.53 43.69 -16.12
CA THR A 3 -34.19 43.65 -15.50
C THR A 3 -33.84 42.28 -14.92
N GLY A 4 -34.80 41.59 -14.30
CA GLY A 4 -34.60 40.22 -13.79
C GLY A 4 -34.38 39.19 -14.90
N ARG A 5 -35.04 39.36 -16.05
CA ARG A 5 -34.84 38.50 -17.23
C ARG A 5 -33.42 38.66 -17.81
N GLN A 6 -32.91 39.89 -17.84
CA GLN A 6 -31.55 40.16 -18.32
C GLN A 6 -30.50 39.54 -17.40
N GLN A 7 -30.66 39.64 -16.08
CA GLN A 7 -29.75 39.02 -15.11
C GLN A 7 -29.72 37.49 -15.24
N LEU A 8 -30.89 36.85 -15.37
CA LEU A 8 -30.97 35.40 -15.60
C LEU A 8 -30.27 34.98 -16.89
N ASN A 9 -30.40 35.78 -17.96
CA ASN A 9 -29.71 35.51 -19.23
C ASN A 9 -28.19 35.65 -19.11
N ILE A 10 -27.70 36.62 -18.34
CA ILE A 10 -26.26 36.78 -18.08
C ILE A 10 -25.74 35.60 -17.27
N GLN A 11 -26.45 35.18 -16.22
CA GLN A 11 -26.07 34.04 -15.39
C GLN A 11 -26.02 32.73 -16.20
N ARG A 12 -27.02 32.48 -17.04
CA ARG A 12 -27.03 31.29 -17.93
C ARG A 12 -25.85 31.28 -18.90
N LYS A 13 -25.51 32.44 -19.48
CA LYS A 13 -24.35 32.56 -20.38
C LYS A 13 -23.05 32.28 -19.64
N GLN A 14 -22.92 32.78 -18.42
CA GLN A 14 -21.76 32.54 -17.58
C GLN A 14 -21.62 31.06 -17.20
N GLN A 15 -22.71 30.43 -16.72
CA GLN A 15 -22.74 29.00 -16.41
C GLN A 15 -22.42 28.12 -17.62
N MET A 16 -22.94 28.48 -18.80
CA MET A 16 -22.61 27.78 -20.05
C MET A 16 -21.11 27.83 -20.35
N LYS A 17 -20.50 29.01 -20.19
CA LYS A 17 -19.06 29.21 -20.42
C LYS A 17 -18.23 28.36 -19.45
N GLU A 18 -18.58 28.38 -18.17
CA GLU A 18 -17.92 27.58 -17.13
C GLU A 18 -18.07 26.08 -17.38
N CYS A 19 -19.27 25.62 -17.78
CA CYS A 19 -19.50 24.23 -18.15
C CYS A 19 -18.64 23.80 -19.33
N VAL A 20 -18.53 24.63 -20.37
CA VAL A 20 -17.70 24.33 -21.54
C VAL A 20 -16.22 24.27 -21.15
N GLU A 21 -15.75 25.22 -20.36
CA GLU A 21 -14.36 25.25 -19.88
C GLU A 21 -14.03 24.03 -19.01
N ALA A 22 -14.90 23.69 -18.05
CA ALA A 22 -14.78 22.50 -17.23
C ALA A 22 -14.78 21.23 -18.09
N ARG A 23 -15.64 21.15 -19.11
CA ARG A 23 -15.69 20.01 -20.04
C ARG A 23 -14.39 19.87 -20.83
N CYS A 24 -13.83 20.97 -21.35
CA CYS A 24 -12.55 20.96 -22.05
C CYS A 24 -11.40 20.50 -21.13
N ARG A 25 -11.34 21.02 -19.91
CA ARG A 25 -10.35 20.61 -18.91
C ARG A 25 -10.46 19.13 -18.56
N ASN A 26 -11.68 18.66 -18.31
CA ASN A 26 -11.94 17.26 -17.97
C ASN A 26 -11.58 16.32 -19.13
N ALA A 27 -11.88 16.69 -20.37
CA ALA A 27 -11.49 15.91 -21.54
C ALA A 27 -9.96 15.75 -21.64
N SER A 28 -9.21 16.83 -21.43
CA SER A 28 -7.73 16.78 -21.41
C SER A 28 -7.18 15.92 -20.28
N LEU A 29 -7.78 16.00 -19.08
CA LEU A 29 -7.39 15.17 -17.94
C LEU A 29 -7.62 13.68 -18.22
N LEU A 30 -8.80 13.33 -18.74
CA LEU A 30 -9.14 11.96 -19.10
C LEU A 30 -8.19 11.41 -20.18
N GLN A 31 -7.86 12.22 -21.20
CA GLN A 31 -6.90 11.81 -22.22
C GLN A 31 -5.51 11.54 -21.62
N ASN A 32 -5.06 12.36 -20.68
CA ASN A 32 -3.77 12.17 -20.01
C ASN A 32 -3.78 10.92 -19.11
N LEU A 33 -4.89 10.67 -18.40
CA LEU A 33 -5.07 9.46 -17.61
C LEU A 33 -5.00 8.22 -18.49
N GLN A 34 -5.71 8.21 -19.62
CA GLN A 34 -5.66 7.10 -20.57
C GLN A 34 -4.24 6.84 -21.05
N LYS A 35 -3.49 7.88 -21.43
CA LYS A 35 -2.09 7.74 -21.85
C LYS A 35 -1.19 7.16 -20.74
N ILE A 36 -1.40 7.56 -19.50
CA ILE A 36 -0.66 7.02 -18.36
C ILE A 36 -1.03 5.55 -18.15
N GLU A 37 -2.31 5.23 -18.21
CA GLU A 37 -2.83 3.87 -18.08
C GLU A 37 -2.29 2.95 -19.17
N ASP A 38 -2.30 3.37 -20.43
CA ASP A 38 -1.75 2.58 -21.54
C ASP A 38 -0.25 2.31 -21.34
N ARG A 39 0.50 3.31 -20.87
CA ARG A 39 1.92 3.17 -20.53
C ARG A 39 2.15 2.23 -19.35
N LEU A 40 1.24 2.22 -18.38
CA LEU A 40 1.29 1.33 -17.22
C LEU A 40 0.86 -0.09 -17.58
N ARG A 41 -0.14 -0.29 -18.43
CA ARG A 41 -0.54 -1.60 -18.96
C ARG A 41 0.61 -2.25 -19.74
N GLY A 42 1.31 -1.48 -20.58
CA GLY A 42 2.52 -1.97 -21.26
C GLY A 42 3.71 -2.23 -20.32
N ARG A 43 3.67 -1.67 -19.10
CA ARG A 43 4.63 -1.90 -18.00
C ARG A 43 4.08 -2.83 -16.93
N GLN A 44 2.94 -3.49 -17.13
CA GLN A 44 2.46 -4.51 -16.21
C GLN A 44 3.46 -5.66 -16.36
N LEU A 45 4.46 -5.62 -15.48
CA LEU A 45 5.63 -6.45 -15.52
C LEU A 45 5.15 -7.87 -15.29
N GLN A 46 4.96 -8.55 -16.41
CA GLN A 46 5.27 -9.94 -16.61
C GLN A 46 6.70 -10.17 -16.16
N HIS A 47 6.95 -10.14 -14.85
CA HIS A 47 8.07 -10.83 -14.27
C HIS A 47 7.49 -12.18 -13.91
N PRO A 48 7.69 -13.21 -14.75
CA PRO A 48 7.17 -14.55 -14.47
C PRO A 48 7.57 -14.99 -13.06
N ASN A 49 8.73 -14.55 -12.59
CA ASN A 49 9.21 -14.77 -11.23
C ASN A 49 8.32 -14.15 -10.14
N LEU A 50 7.75 -12.96 -10.35
CA LEU A 50 6.80 -12.36 -9.40
C LEU A 50 5.46 -13.10 -9.38
N LEU A 51 4.98 -13.54 -10.55
CA LEU A 51 3.75 -14.34 -10.64
C LEU A 51 3.93 -15.72 -10.00
N ILE A 52 5.07 -16.38 -10.25
CA ILE A 52 5.42 -17.65 -9.63
C ILE A 52 5.55 -17.49 -8.12
N LEU A 53 6.21 -16.40 -7.67
CA LEU A 53 6.36 -16.11 -6.25
C LEU A 53 5.03 -15.80 -5.57
N GLU A 54 4.15 -15.02 -6.21
CA GLU A 54 2.81 -14.73 -5.71
C GLU A 54 1.97 -16.00 -5.60
N THR A 55 2.00 -16.83 -6.64
CA THR A 55 1.28 -18.11 -6.66
C THR A 55 1.79 -19.05 -5.57
N SER A 56 3.11 -19.19 -5.41
CA SER A 56 3.70 -20.04 -4.37
C SER A 56 3.51 -19.48 -2.97
N TYR A 57 3.52 -18.15 -2.82
CA TYR A 57 3.22 -17.47 -1.56
C TYR A 57 1.79 -17.72 -1.12
N TRP A 58 0.80 -17.51 -1.99
CA TRP A 58 -0.60 -17.76 -1.64
C TRP A 58 -0.86 -19.24 -1.34
N ALA A 59 -0.25 -20.16 -2.08
CA ALA A 59 -0.33 -21.59 -1.77
C ALA A 59 0.26 -21.92 -0.38
N SER A 60 1.39 -21.32 -0.02
CA SER A 60 2.00 -21.50 1.31
C SER A 60 1.16 -20.87 2.42
N VAL A 61 0.51 -19.74 2.17
CA VAL A 61 -0.44 -19.12 3.10
C VAL A 61 -1.59 -20.10 3.36
N GLU A 62 -2.23 -20.62 2.31
CA GLU A 62 -3.32 -21.60 2.42
C GLU A 62 -2.90 -22.86 3.19
N GLU A 63 -1.70 -23.38 2.95
CA GLU A 63 -1.15 -24.52 3.69
C GLU A 63 -0.95 -24.21 5.18
N SER A 64 -0.56 -22.97 5.51
CA SER A 64 -0.33 -22.54 6.89
C SER A 64 -1.61 -22.18 7.65
N LEU A 65 -2.70 -21.83 6.94
CA LEU A 65 -3.95 -21.34 7.53
C LEU A 65 -4.51 -22.27 8.62
N PRO A 66 -4.56 -23.61 8.46
CA PRO A 66 -5.07 -24.50 9.50
C PRO A 66 -4.27 -24.41 10.81
N VAL A 67 -2.95 -24.24 10.74
CA VAL A 67 -2.09 -24.11 11.93
C VAL A 67 -2.37 -22.78 12.64
N TRP A 68 -2.52 -21.70 11.87
CA TRP A 68 -2.91 -20.39 12.39
C TRP A 68 -4.33 -20.39 12.96
N GLU A 69 -5.28 -21.08 12.35
CA GLU A 69 -6.66 -21.17 12.81
C GLU A 69 -6.74 -21.77 14.22
N HIS A 70 -6.02 -22.86 14.48
CA HIS A 70 -5.99 -23.49 15.81
C HIS A 70 -5.42 -22.53 16.88
N PHE A 71 -4.40 -21.76 16.54
CA PHE A 71 -3.83 -20.74 17.42
C PHE A 71 -4.79 -19.56 17.64
N LEU A 72 -5.37 -19.01 16.57
CA LEU A 72 -6.29 -17.86 16.62
C LEU A 72 -7.58 -18.18 17.38
N LEU A 73 -8.00 -19.45 17.37
CA LEU A 73 -9.12 -19.93 18.19
C LEU A 73 -8.74 -20.23 19.66
N GLY A 74 -7.48 -19.99 20.05
CA GLY A 74 -6.97 -20.22 21.40
C GLY A 74 -6.80 -21.70 21.77
N LYS A 75 -6.78 -22.59 20.78
CA LYS A 75 -6.76 -24.05 20.96
C LYS A 75 -5.37 -24.68 20.78
N GLY A 76 -4.36 -23.89 20.43
CA GLY A 76 -3.00 -24.38 20.18
C GLY A 76 -1.92 -23.34 20.48
N PRO A 77 -0.65 -23.76 20.55
CA PRO A 77 0.50 -22.87 20.71
C PRO A 77 0.73 -22.01 19.45
N HIS A 78 1.54 -20.96 19.56
CA HIS A 78 1.85 -20.12 18.40
C HIS A 78 2.54 -20.97 17.32
N PRO A 79 2.19 -20.83 16.02
CA PRO A 79 2.78 -21.59 14.92
C PRO A 79 4.31 -21.48 14.79
N THR A 80 4.93 -20.57 15.55
CA THR A 80 6.38 -20.27 15.54
C THR A 80 7.10 -20.89 16.74
N ASP A 81 6.37 -21.32 17.78
CA ASP A 81 6.95 -21.88 19.00
C ASP A 81 7.43 -23.33 18.83
N GLY A 82 7.03 -24.00 17.73
CA GLY A 82 7.36 -25.41 17.44
C GLY A 82 8.64 -25.63 16.62
N HIS A 83 9.21 -24.60 16.00
CA HIS A 83 10.51 -24.72 15.36
C HIS A 83 11.60 -24.57 16.41
N GLY A 84 11.99 -25.71 16.99
CA GLY A 84 13.22 -25.84 17.75
C GLY A 84 14.37 -25.24 16.94
N HIS A 85 14.79 -24.05 17.32
CA HIS A 85 16.13 -23.55 17.01
C HIS A 85 17.09 -24.67 17.44
N PRO A 86 17.94 -25.22 16.56
CA PRO A 86 18.93 -26.18 17.04
C PRO A 86 19.75 -25.46 18.13
N PRO A 87 20.06 -26.14 19.25
CA PRO A 87 20.88 -25.55 20.28
C PRO A 87 22.24 -25.29 19.62
N TRP A 88 22.54 -24.02 19.36
CA TRP A 88 23.88 -23.56 19.01
C TRP A 88 24.77 -23.85 20.22
N ARG A 89 25.24 -25.10 20.32
CA ARG A 89 26.07 -25.58 21.41
C ARG A 89 27.53 -25.17 21.17
N GLY A 90 27.76 -23.88 21.42
CA GLY A 90 28.88 -23.29 22.16
C GLY A 90 30.34 -23.62 21.81
N LYS A 91 31.12 -22.56 21.57
CA LYS A 91 32.45 -22.21 22.15
C LYS A 91 33.06 -21.09 21.28
N ARG A 92 33.58 -19.95 21.75
CA ARG A 92 34.21 -19.55 23.00
C ARG A 92 34.16 -18.01 23.10
N ALA A 93 34.33 -17.49 24.31
CA ALA A 93 34.56 -16.08 24.59
C ALA A 93 35.66 -15.49 23.68
N SER A 94 35.37 -14.33 23.06
CA SER A 94 36.40 -13.42 22.58
C SER A 94 35.88 -11.99 22.69
N THR A 95 36.61 -11.19 23.46
CA THR A 95 36.43 -9.76 23.67
C THR A 95 36.57 -9.02 22.34
N ALA A 96 35.50 -8.45 21.81
CA ALA A 96 35.61 -7.50 20.69
C ALA A 96 34.42 -6.52 20.68
N LYS A 97 34.70 -5.34 21.23
CA LYS A 97 34.11 -4.01 20.96
C LYS A 97 32.76 -3.96 20.24
N ASP A 98 31.75 -3.71 21.07
CA ASP A 98 30.70 -2.69 20.91
C ASP A 98 30.96 -1.66 19.79
N HIS A 99 30.39 -1.87 18.60
CA HIS A 99 30.08 -0.83 17.63
C HIS A 99 28.90 -1.30 16.76
N GLY A 100 27.71 -0.72 16.94
CA GLY A 100 26.63 -0.91 15.96
C GLY A 100 25.20 -0.76 16.44
N LEU A 101 24.93 -0.36 17.68
CA LEU A 101 23.57 0.00 18.09
C LEU A 101 23.36 1.51 17.89
N THR A 102 22.42 1.86 17.02
CA THR A 102 21.91 3.24 16.95
C THR A 102 21.31 3.61 18.30
N PRO A 103 21.67 4.75 18.91
CA PRO A 103 21.15 5.12 20.22
C PRO A 103 19.64 5.33 20.16
N ARG A 104 18.91 4.53 20.93
CA ARG A 104 17.46 4.67 21.13
C ARG A 104 17.19 5.96 21.92
N PRO A 105 16.30 6.86 21.47
CA PRO A 105 15.98 8.06 22.23
C PRO A 105 15.27 7.70 23.54
N LYS A 106 15.74 8.28 24.66
CA LYS A 106 15.14 8.10 25.99
C LYS A 106 13.76 8.77 26.04
N PRO A 107 12.75 8.17 26.69
CA PRO A 107 11.49 8.85 26.96
C PRO A 107 11.73 10.04 27.90
N ARG A 108 11.31 11.22 27.46
CA ARG A 108 11.31 12.46 28.23
C ARG A 108 10.35 12.29 29.41
N SER A 109 10.85 12.35 30.64
CA SER A 109 9.97 12.43 31.81
C SER A 109 9.21 13.74 31.76
N ALA A 110 7.88 13.67 31.75
CA ALA A 110 7.03 14.82 32.01
C ALA A 110 7.24 15.27 33.46
N ARG A 111 7.37 16.58 33.66
CA ARG A 111 7.42 17.23 34.97
C ARG A 111 6.08 17.89 35.22
#